data_AF-K8GLR9-F1
#
_entry.id   AF-K8GLR9-F1
#
_cell.length_a   1.000
_cell.length_b   1.000
_cell.length_c   1.000
_cell.angle_alpha   90.00
_cell.angle_beta   90.00
_cell.angle_gamma   90.00
#
_symmetry.space_group_name_H-M   'P 1'
#
loop_
_entity.id
_entity.type
_entity.pdbx_description
1 polymer ?
#
loop_
_entity_poly.entity_id
_entity_poly.type
_entity_poly.pdbx_seq_one_letter_code
_entity_poly.pdbx_strand_id
1 'polypeptide(L)'
;MSSVGLNKWIVSGHLAADAEIKIVDLKSGEKAKVAKATIYVRKARGRDDSFTVSLSIWEGSTAWRKLPFLKKGSLIICTGSLEPTPYVSSADNLPKAGLSMNVLDIDLDTIRSSEDESLASQGDSQLEVVEEKVLPQPTKQQIQAEQVNGNNSTKSQQITTSGEVAKNPAVVDKVKQN
;
A
#
# COMPACT_ATOMS: atom_id res chain seq x y z
N MET A 1 -23.71 7.84 28.27
CA MET A 1 -22.91 6.59 28.28
C MET A 1 -22.12 6.54 26.99
N SER A 2 -20.80 6.73 27.01
CA SER A 2 -19.99 6.49 25.81
C SER A 2 -19.74 4.98 25.73
N SER A 3 -20.30 4.32 24.72
CA SER A 3 -19.85 2.97 24.38
C SER A 3 -18.35 3.03 24.10
N VAL A 4 -17.57 2.12 24.68
CA VAL A 4 -16.17 1.94 24.29
C VAL A 4 -16.20 1.47 22.83
N GLY A 5 -16.02 2.40 21.90
CA GLY A 5 -16.12 2.15 20.47
C GLY A 5 -15.03 1.18 20.01
N LEU A 6 -15.29 0.47 18.91
CA LEU A 6 -14.30 -0.39 18.28
C LEU A 6 -13.20 0.48 17.63
N ASN A 7 -12.00 0.45 18.19
CA ASN A 7 -10.81 1.07 17.60
C ASN A 7 -9.87 -0.01 17.05
N LYS A 8 -10.14 -0.48 15.82
CA LYS A 8 -9.29 -1.44 15.10
C LYS A 8 -8.91 -0.88 13.74
N TRP A 9 -7.61 -0.74 13.51
CA TRP A 9 -7.03 -0.23 12.28
C TRP A 9 -6.08 -1.26 11.67
N ILE A 10 -6.01 -1.25 10.34
CA ILE A 10 -5.06 -2.01 9.54
C ILE A 10 -4.35 -1.01 8.65
N VAL A 11 -3.03 -0.93 8.76
CA VAL A 11 -2.22 0.08 8.07
C VAL A 11 -1.01 -0.59 7.43
N SER A 12 -0.85 -0.40 6.12
CA SER A 12 0.32 -0.85 5.36
C SER A 12 1.29 0.30 5.11
N GLY A 13 2.58 0.11 5.40
CA GLY A 13 3.58 1.14 5.18
C GLY A 13 5.00 0.63 5.23
N HIS A 14 5.94 1.47 4.82
CA HIS A 14 7.37 1.16 4.85
C HIS A 14 7.98 1.63 6.16
N LEU A 15 8.80 0.79 6.80
CA LEU A 15 9.55 1.19 7.99
C LEU A 15 10.52 2.33 7.66
N ALA A 16 10.44 3.42 8.42
CA ALA A 16 11.30 4.59 8.28
C ALA A 16 12.74 4.32 8.75
N ALA A 17 12.87 3.48 9.77
CA ALA A 17 14.11 3.05 10.39
C ALA A 17 13.90 1.68 11.06
N ASP A 18 14.98 1.07 11.53
CA ASP A 18 14.91 -0.12 12.39
C ASP A 18 14.18 0.21 13.70
N ALA A 19 13.54 -0.80 14.30
CA ALA A 19 12.78 -0.61 15.54
C ALA A 19 13.72 -0.39 16.74
N GLU A 20 13.46 0.65 17.52
CA GLU A 20 14.20 0.98 18.74
C GLU A 20 13.53 0.34 19.96
N ILE A 21 14.28 -0.45 20.74
CA ILE A 21 13.76 -1.03 21.99
C ILE A 21 14.03 -0.09 23.16
N LYS A 22 12.98 0.26 23.90
CA LYS A 22 13.03 1.08 25.12
C LYS A 22 12.47 0.31 26.30
N ILE A 23 13.04 0.51 27.47
CA ILE A 23 12.50 -0.01 28.74
C ILE A 23 11.62 1.09 29.34
N VAL A 24 10.40 0.73 29.71
CA VAL A 24 9.43 1.64 30.36
C VAL A 24 9.01 1.05 31.69
N ASP A 25 8.81 1.91 32.68
CA ASP A 25 8.25 1.53 33.97
C ASP A 25 6.72 1.51 33.86
N LEU A 26 6.12 0.37 34.17
CA LEU A 26 4.67 0.19 34.21
C LEU A 26 4.10 0.82 35.49
N LYS A 27 2.80 1.10 35.48
CA LYS A 27 2.08 1.56 36.68
C LYS A 27 2.13 0.56 37.84
N SER A 28 2.39 -0.71 37.56
CA SER A 28 2.62 -1.76 38.56
C SER A 28 3.99 -1.69 39.23
N GLY A 29 4.92 -0.86 38.74
CA GLY A 29 6.32 -0.82 39.18
C GLY A 29 7.21 -1.84 38.46
N GLU A 30 6.64 -2.70 37.61
CA GLU A 30 7.39 -3.62 36.77
C GLU A 30 8.00 -2.91 35.57
N LYS A 31 9.12 -3.43 35.08
CA LYS A 31 9.77 -2.94 33.85
C LYS A 31 9.28 -3.77 32.66
N ALA A 32 8.87 -3.10 31.60
CA ALA A 32 8.49 -3.73 30.35
C ALA A 32 9.31 -3.15 29.19
N LYS A 33 9.60 -3.97 28.17
CA LYS A 33 10.19 -3.46 26.94
C LYS A 33 9.09 -3.08 25.95
N VAL A 34 9.33 -1.97 25.24
CA VAL A 34 8.50 -1.49 24.14
C VAL A 34 9.40 -1.17 22.97
N ALA A 35 9.12 -1.77 21.83
CA ALA A 35 9.76 -1.40 20.58
C ALA A 35 8.97 -0.26 19.94
N LYS A 36 9.71 0.77 19.52
CA LYS A 36 9.21 1.96 18.84
C LYS A 36 9.69 1.91 17.39
N ALA A 37 8.77 2.11 16.48
CA ALA A 37 9.07 2.21 15.05
C ALA A 37 8.19 3.29 14.43
N THR A 38 8.52 3.70 13.20
CA THR A 38 7.70 4.62 12.42
C THR A 38 7.51 4.04 11.04
N ILE A 39 6.29 4.09 10.52
CA ILE A 39 6.01 3.71 9.13
C ILE A 39 5.58 4.92 8.31
N TYR A 40 6.02 4.98 7.06
CA TYR A 40 5.50 5.87 6.04
C TYR A 40 4.34 5.20 5.32
N VAL A 41 3.17 5.82 5.42
CA VAL A 41 1.94 5.36 4.80
C VAL A 41 1.64 6.27 3.62
N ARG A 42 1.60 5.68 2.43
CA ARG A 42 1.23 6.39 1.20
C ARG A 42 -0.29 6.43 1.07
N LYS A 43 -0.84 7.54 0.56
CA LYS A 43 -2.26 7.58 0.18
C LYS A 43 -2.51 6.63 -1.00
N ALA A 44 -3.69 6.02 -1.02
CA ALA A 44 -4.12 5.15 -2.13
C ALA A 44 -4.28 5.91 -3.46
N ARG A 45 -4.59 7.21 -3.39
CA ARG A 45 -4.76 8.09 -4.55
C ARG A 45 -3.86 9.31 -4.36
N GLY A 46 -2.73 9.35 -5.07
CA GLY A 46 -1.68 10.37 -4.95
C GLY A 46 -0.42 9.79 -4.32
N ARG A 47 0.61 9.54 -5.14
CA ARG A 47 1.88 8.93 -4.68
C ARG A 47 2.77 9.91 -3.93
N ASP A 48 2.51 11.21 -4.07
CA ASP A 48 3.35 12.28 -3.54
C ASP A 48 3.03 12.60 -2.07
N ASP A 49 1.83 12.20 -1.62
CA ASP A 49 1.37 12.41 -0.26
C ASP A 49 1.63 11.17 0.59
N SER A 50 2.40 11.35 1.67
CA SER A 50 2.56 10.36 2.72
C SER A 50 2.36 10.97 4.10
N PHE A 51 1.98 10.14 5.05
CA PHE A 51 1.95 10.50 6.46
C PHE A 51 2.66 9.42 7.28
N THR A 52 3.05 9.77 8.49
CA THR A 52 3.74 8.86 9.40
C THR A 52 2.79 8.33 10.46
N VAL A 53 3.01 7.07 10.84
CA VAL A 53 2.38 6.46 12.01
C VAL A 53 3.48 5.94 12.92
N SER A 54 3.48 6.40 14.17
CA SER A 54 4.36 5.88 15.21
C SER A 54 3.78 4.59 15.77
N LEU A 55 4.59 3.54 15.83
CA LEU A 55 4.21 2.22 16.29
C LEU A 55 4.75 1.97 17.70
N SER A 56 3.92 1.36 18.54
CA SER A 56 4.31 0.84 19.86
C SER A 56 4.02 -0.65 19.90
N ILE A 57 5.08 -1.46 19.98
CA ILE A 57 5.02 -2.92 20.01
C ILE A 57 5.47 -3.36 21.40
N TRP A 58 4.57 -3.95 22.18
CA TRP A 58 4.84 -4.33 23.58
C TRP A 58 5.46 -5.73 23.68
N GLU A 59 6.37 -5.92 24.63
CA GLU A 59 6.95 -7.22 24.95
C GLU A 59 5.85 -8.25 25.24
N GLY A 60 6.00 -9.46 24.69
CA GLY A 60 5.01 -10.53 24.80
C GLY A 60 3.86 -10.49 23.79
N SER A 61 3.68 -9.40 23.01
CA SER A 61 2.69 -9.35 21.92
C SER A 61 3.06 -10.28 20.74
N THR A 62 2.08 -10.63 19.90
CA THR A 62 2.33 -11.42 18.68
C THR A 62 3.27 -10.68 17.74
N ALA A 63 3.09 -9.36 17.59
CA ALA A 63 3.97 -8.49 16.84
C ALA A 63 5.43 -8.50 17.33
N TRP A 64 5.66 -8.65 18.65
CA TRP A 64 7.00 -8.65 19.23
C TRP A 64 7.91 -9.73 18.63
N ARG A 65 7.35 -10.91 18.32
CA ARG A 65 8.10 -12.03 17.75
C ARG A 65 8.67 -11.73 16.36
N LYS A 66 8.13 -10.71 15.69
CA LYS A 66 8.49 -10.32 14.33
C LYS A 66 9.56 -9.21 14.30
N LEU A 67 9.88 -8.60 15.45
CA LEU A 67 10.90 -7.55 15.56
C LEU A 67 12.25 -7.87 14.89
N PRO A 68 12.82 -9.09 14.99
CA PRO A 68 14.10 -9.40 14.34
C PRO A 68 14.08 -9.22 12.82
N PHE A 69 12.90 -9.33 12.20
CA PHE A 69 12.70 -9.21 10.76
C PHE A 69 12.26 -7.80 10.33
N LEU A 70 12.02 -6.88 11.28
CA LEU A 70 11.63 -5.50 10.99
C LEU A 70 12.86 -4.66 10.68
N LYS A 71 13.21 -4.61 9.40
CA LYS A 71 14.30 -3.76 8.88
C LYS A 71 13.76 -2.50 8.23
N LYS A 72 14.53 -1.42 8.29
CA LYS A 72 14.29 -0.18 7.55
C LYS A 72 13.92 -0.50 6.10
N GLY A 73 12.88 0.16 5.59
CA GLY A 73 12.40 -0.02 4.23
C GLY A 73 11.58 -1.30 3.99
N SER A 74 11.42 -2.19 4.98
CA SER A 74 10.51 -3.33 4.84
C SER A 74 9.06 -2.84 4.74
N LEU A 75 8.29 -3.47 3.86
CA LEU A 75 6.85 -3.23 3.74
C LEU A 75 6.13 -4.14 4.74
N ILE A 76 5.40 -3.53 5.66
CA ILE A 76 4.67 -4.24 6.71
C ILE A 76 3.21 -3.81 6.76
N ILE A 77 2.37 -4.72 7.21
CA ILE A 77 0.95 -4.48 7.49
C ILE A 77 0.75 -4.59 8.99
N CYS A 78 0.41 -3.49 9.64
CA CYS A 78 0.20 -3.43 11.09
C CYS A 78 -1.30 -3.46 11.40
N THR A 79 -1.69 -4.30 12.35
CA THR A 79 -3.04 -4.29 12.93
C THR A 79 -2.97 -3.82 14.38
N GLY A 80 -3.81 -2.86 14.77
CA GLY A 80 -3.78 -2.30 16.12
C GLY A 80 -4.86 -1.26 16.41
N SER A 81 -4.75 -0.59 17.55
CA SER A 81 -5.58 0.58 17.87
C SER A 81 -4.78 1.85 17.55
N LEU A 82 -5.44 2.82 16.90
CA LEU A 82 -4.82 4.07 16.48
C LEU A 82 -5.34 5.22 17.35
N GLU A 83 -4.43 5.98 17.94
CA GLU A 83 -4.73 7.12 18.80
C GLU A 83 -4.07 8.39 18.24
N PRO A 84 -4.81 9.50 18.09
CA PRO A 84 -4.24 10.79 17.76
C PRO A 84 -3.54 11.38 18.99
N THR A 85 -2.30 11.83 18.82
CA THR A 85 -1.52 12.50 19.87
C THR A 85 -1.41 13.98 19.54
N PRO A 86 -2.17 14.87 20.21
CA PRO A 86 -2.10 16.31 19.95
C PRO A 86 -0.75 16.87 20.41
N TYR A 87 -0.18 17.78 19.62
CA TYR A 87 1.04 18.50 19.94
C TYR A 87 1.04 19.89 19.27
N VAL A 88 1.82 20.83 19.81
CA VAL A 88 2.08 22.11 19.13
C VAL A 88 3.37 21.96 18.34
N SER A 89 3.30 22.20 17.03
CA SER A 89 4.45 22.03 16.16
C SER A 89 5.44 23.19 16.33
N SER A 90 6.71 22.88 16.56
CA SER A 90 7.75 23.93 16.71
C SER A 90 8.06 24.69 15.42
N ALA A 91 7.66 24.17 14.26
CA ALA A 91 7.96 24.77 12.97
C ALA A 91 7.02 25.95 12.64
N ASP A 92 5.74 25.84 12.99
CA ASP A 92 4.71 26.83 12.67
C ASP A 92 3.88 27.29 13.89
N ASN A 93 4.17 26.76 15.08
CA ASN A 93 3.41 27.01 16.32
C ASN A 93 1.91 26.71 16.22
N LEU A 94 1.52 25.83 15.28
CA LEU A 94 0.13 25.43 15.11
C LEU A 94 -0.16 24.10 15.82
N PRO A 95 -1.39 23.92 16.34
CA PRO A 95 -1.82 22.64 16.88
C PRO A 95 -1.90 21.59 15.77
N LYS A 96 -1.23 20.46 15.98
CA LYS A 96 -1.22 19.29 15.09
C LYS A 96 -1.51 18.03 15.88
N ALA A 97 -1.79 16.93 15.18
CA ALA A 97 -1.95 15.62 15.79
C ALA A 97 -1.07 14.60 15.08
N GLY A 98 -0.20 13.94 15.84
CA GLY A 98 0.53 12.76 15.38
C GLY A 98 -0.38 11.54 15.47
N LEU A 99 -0.06 10.49 14.72
CA LEU A 99 -0.79 9.23 14.78
C LEU A 99 0.09 8.18 15.46
N SER A 100 -0.41 7.60 16.55
CA SER A 100 0.27 6.54 17.30
C SER A 100 -0.57 5.28 17.32
N MET A 101 0.00 4.16 16.89
CA MET A 101 -0.65 2.85 16.91
C MET A 101 -0.05 1.98 18.01
N ASN A 102 -0.92 1.41 18.86
CA ASN A 102 -0.57 0.26 19.69
C ASN A 102 -0.78 -1.01 18.87
N VAL A 103 0.31 -1.65 18.50
CA VAL A 103 0.32 -2.76 17.53
C VAL A 103 -0.03 -4.06 18.23
N LEU A 104 -1.01 -4.77 17.69
CA LEU A 104 -1.43 -6.10 18.12
C LEU A 104 -0.74 -7.19 17.30
N ASP A 105 -0.68 -7.01 15.98
CA ASP A 105 -0.02 -7.93 15.07
C ASP A 105 0.60 -7.21 13.87
N ILE A 106 1.58 -7.87 13.24
CA ILE A 106 2.30 -7.36 12.06
C ILE A 106 2.38 -8.47 11.02
N ASP A 107 2.00 -8.22 9.78
CA ASP A 107 2.33 -9.10 8.66
C ASP A 107 3.50 -8.52 7.86
N LEU A 108 4.43 -9.40 7.50
CA LEU A 108 5.59 -9.05 6.68
C LEU A 108 5.22 -9.30 5.22
N ASP A 109 5.22 -8.25 4.39
CA ASP A 109 4.94 -8.37 2.96
C ASP A 109 6.25 -8.51 2.19
N THR A 110 7.13 -7.50 2.29
CA THR A 110 8.48 -7.55 1.70
C THR A 110 9.52 -7.33 2.78
N ILE A 111 10.35 -8.35 3.00
CA ILE A 111 11.51 -8.30 3.89
C ILE A 111 12.70 -7.91 3.01
N ARG A 112 13.33 -6.77 3.28
CA ARG A 112 14.62 -6.45 2.66
C ARG A 112 15.70 -7.23 3.39
N SER A 113 16.41 -8.09 2.67
CA SER A 113 17.60 -8.73 3.21
C SER A 113 18.77 -7.73 3.12
N SER A 114 19.76 -7.87 4.00
CA SER A 114 20.99 -7.06 3.95
C SER A 114 21.76 -7.25 2.63
N GLU A 115 21.47 -8.30 1.86
CA GLU A 115 22.06 -8.56 0.55
C GLU A 115 21.47 -7.64 -0.53
N ASP A 116 20.19 -7.25 -0.38
CA ASP A 116 19.47 -6.38 -1.33
C ASP A 116 19.88 -4.91 -1.25
N GLU A 117 20.52 -4.47 -0.16
CA GLU A 117 21.04 -3.10 -0.03
C GLU A 117 22.17 -2.80 -1.03
N SER A 118 22.86 -3.85 -1.53
CA SER A 118 23.93 -3.71 -2.51
C SER A 118 23.43 -3.37 -3.92
N LEU A 119 22.21 -3.79 -4.29
CA LEU A 119 21.65 -3.62 -5.64
C LEU A 119 20.87 -2.31 -5.82
N ALA A 120 20.38 -1.70 -4.74
CA ALA A 120 19.60 -0.46 -4.81
C ALA A 120 20.46 0.81 -4.94
N SER A 121 21.79 0.71 -4.84
CA SER A 121 22.72 1.85 -4.95
C SER A 121 23.24 2.11 -6.37
N GLN A 122 22.84 1.31 -7.37
CA GLN A 122 23.32 1.42 -8.77
C GLN A 122 22.19 1.55 -9.80
N GLY A 123 21.04 2.10 -9.41
CA GLY A 123 19.84 2.16 -10.26
C GLY A 123 19.55 3.49 -10.97
N ASP A 124 20.38 4.53 -10.81
CA ASP A 124 20.17 5.84 -11.45
C ASP A 124 21.43 6.26 -12.22
N SER A 125 21.67 5.65 -13.38
CA SER A 125 22.52 6.20 -14.44
C SER A 125 22.34 5.45 -15.76
N GLN A 126 21.78 6.17 -16.74
CA GLN A 126 21.98 6.01 -18.19
C GLN A 126 21.26 4.85 -18.89
N LEU A 127 20.11 5.17 -19.53
CA LEU A 127 19.70 4.54 -20.78
C LEU A 127 20.35 5.32 -21.92
N GLU A 128 21.55 4.90 -22.33
CA GLU A 128 22.10 5.25 -23.64
C GLU A 128 21.33 4.51 -24.75
N VAL A 129 21.03 5.27 -25.79
CA VAL A 129 20.46 4.84 -27.06
C VAL A 129 21.46 3.90 -27.74
N VAL A 130 21.13 2.61 -27.85
CA VAL A 130 21.86 1.70 -28.74
C VAL A 130 21.13 1.66 -30.07
N GLU A 131 21.77 2.29 -31.06
CA GLU A 131 21.41 2.32 -32.47
C GLU A 131 21.45 0.89 -33.06
N GLU A 132 20.27 0.37 -33.42
CA GLU A 132 20.12 -0.95 -34.03
C GLU A 132 20.59 -0.92 -35.49
N LYS A 133 21.72 -1.57 -35.73
CA LYS A 133 22.34 -1.74 -37.05
C LYS A 133 21.51 -2.69 -37.92
N VAL A 134 20.78 -2.11 -38.86
CA VAL A 134 20.01 -2.76 -39.93
C VAL A 134 20.91 -3.67 -40.78
N LEU A 135 20.50 -4.94 -40.98
CA LEU A 135 21.00 -5.82 -42.04
C LEU A 135 19.80 -6.48 -42.77
N PRO A 136 19.85 -6.64 -44.10
CA PRO A 136 18.66 -6.64 -44.94
C PRO A 136 18.04 -8.01 -45.19
N GLN A 137 16.73 -7.98 -45.44
CA GLN A 137 15.88 -9.12 -45.80
C GLN A 137 16.22 -9.70 -47.17
N PRO A 138 16.14 -11.03 -47.38
CA PRO A 138 16.06 -11.61 -48.71
C PRO A 138 14.60 -11.69 -49.21
N THR A 139 14.37 -10.90 -50.26
CA THR A 139 13.66 -11.17 -51.53
C THR A 139 12.45 -12.11 -51.55
N LYS A 140 11.32 -11.52 -51.97
CA LYS A 140 10.08 -12.16 -52.43
C LYS A 140 10.35 -13.21 -53.53
N GLN A 141 9.80 -14.41 -53.36
CA GLN A 141 9.38 -15.25 -54.48
C GLN A 141 7.92 -15.64 -54.30
N GLN A 142 7.12 -15.24 -55.28
CA GLN A 142 5.76 -15.70 -55.53
C GLN A 142 5.79 -17.14 -56.03
N ILE A 143 5.00 -18.03 -55.45
CA ILE A 143 4.38 -19.15 -56.17
C ILE A 143 2.91 -19.24 -55.75
N GLN A 144 2.11 -19.58 -56.76
CA GLN A 144 0.67 -19.46 -56.87
C GLN A 144 -0.11 -20.56 -56.15
N ALA A 145 -1.41 -20.30 -56.07
CA ALA A 145 -2.46 -21.06 -55.43
C ALA A 145 -2.54 -22.54 -55.83
N GLU A 146 -2.91 -23.38 -54.86
CA GLU A 146 -3.70 -24.58 -55.14
C GLU A 146 -4.73 -24.80 -54.02
N GLN A 147 -5.92 -25.21 -54.44
CA GLN A 147 -7.16 -25.25 -53.70
C GLN A 147 -7.15 -26.35 -52.64
N VAL A 148 -7.70 -26.07 -51.46
CA VAL A 148 -8.18 -27.11 -50.54
C VAL A 148 -9.63 -26.81 -50.17
N ASN A 149 -10.49 -27.63 -50.78
CA ASN A 149 -11.91 -27.79 -50.54
C ASN A 149 -12.07 -28.74 -49.34
N GLY A 150 -12.86 -28.41 -48.31
CA GLY A 150 -13.08 -29.38 -47.22
C GLY A 150 -13.59 -28.84 -45.89
N ASN A 151 -14.87 -28.46 -45.88
CA ASN A 151 -15.88 -28.71 -44.85
C ASN A 151 -15.60 -28.54 -43.34
N ASN A 152 -16.49 -27.72 -42.77
CA ASN A 152 -17.20 -27.88 -41.51
C ASN A 152 -16.42 -27.70 -40.20
N SER A 153 -16.71 -26.58 -39.52
CA SER A 153 -17.08 -26.62 -38.10
C SER A 153 -17.64 -25.26 -37.64
N THR A 154 -18.95 -25.29 -37.37
CA THR A 154 -19.59 -24.66 -36.20
C THR A 154 -19.77 -23.14 -36.17
N LYS A 155 -21.02 -22.76 -36.47
CA LYS A 155 -21.68 -21.50 -36.13
C LYS A 155 -21.67 -21.26 -34.61
N SER A 156 -21.10 -20.13 -34.18
CA SER A 156 -21.47 -19.48 -32.92
C SER A 156 -22.35 -18.29 -33.26
N GLN A 157 -23.64 -18.40 -32.92
CA GLN A 157 -24.64 -17.35 -33.11
C GLN A 157 -24.36 -16.19 -32.15
N GLN A 158 -24.19 -15.01 -32.72
CA GLN A 158 -24.37 -13.74 -32.04
C GLN A 158 -25.86 -13.53 -31.80
N ILE A 159 -26.25 -13.26 -30.56
CA ILE A 159 -27.55 -12.67 -30.24
C ILE A 159 -27.29 -11.21 -29.87
N THR A 160 -27.57 -10.34 -30.82
CA THR A 160 -27.85 -8.92 -30.60
C THR A 160 -29.33 -8.78 -30.31
N THR A 161 -29.68 -8.17 -29.18
CA THR A 161 -31.00 -7.54 -29.00
C THR A 161 -30.84 -6.21 -28.29
N SER A 162 -31.27 -5.22 -29.03
CA SER A 162 -31.46 -3.80 -28.79
C SER A 162 -32.65 -3.51 -27.87
N GLY A 163 -32.65 -2.30 -27.31
CA GLY A 163 -33.81 -1.57 -26.79
C GLY A 163 -33.87 -1.53 -25.26
N GLU A 164 -34.35 -0.49 -24.60
CA GLU A 164 -34.83 0.83 -25.01
C GLU A 164 -35.00 1.64 -23.69
N VAL A 165 -34.71 2.92 -23.79
CA VAL A 165 -35.09 4.09 -22.97
C VAL A 165 -36.06 3.87 -21.78
N ALA A 166 -35.67 4.35 -20.59
CA ALA A 166 -36.61 4.95 -19.64
C ALA A 166 -35.96 6.11 -18.86
N LYS A 167 -36.45 7.32 -19.13
CA LYS A 167 -36.26 8.53 -18.34
C LYS A 167 -37.07 8.42 -17.05
N ASN A 168 -36.57 8.95 -15.93
CA ASN A 168 -37.44 9.41 -14.85
C ASN A 168 -36.85 10.67 -14.19
N PRO A 169 -37.57 11.81 -14.17
CA PRO A 169 -37.15 13.04 -13.51
C PRO A 169 -37.76 13.23 -12.12
N ALA A 170 -37.02 13.95 -11.27
CA ALA A 170 -37.42 14.90 -10.22
C ALA A 170 -38.43 14.50 -9.13
N VAL A 171 -38.01 14.69 -7.87
CA VAL A 171 -38.84 15.34 -6.84
C VAL A 171 -37.98 16.30 -6.01
N VAL A 172 -38.45 17.55 -5.95
CA VAL A 172 -38.01 18.71 -5.16
C VAL A 172 -38.99 18.89 -3.98
N ASP A 173 -38.59 19.69 -2.99
CA ASP A 173 -39.38 20.40 -1.94
C ASP A 173 -39.15 19.87 -0.51
N LYS A 174 -39.13 20.66 0.57
CA LYS A 174 -38.86 22.08 0.89
C LYS A 174 -39.02 22.18 2.43
N VAL A 175 -38.26 23.08 3.06
CA VAL A 175 -38.65 23.92 4.23
C VAL A 175 -38.96 23.23 5.58
N LYS A 176 -38.20 23.60 6.63
CA LYS A 176 -38.73 24.43 7.75
C LYS A 176 -37.62 25.00 8.62
N GLN A 177 -37.73 26.33 8.80
CA GLN A 177 -37.10 27.13 9.84
C GLN A 177 -37.65 26.73 11.22
N ASN A 178 -36.80 26.85 12.24
CA ASN A 178 -37.11 27.42 13.56
C ASN A 178 -35.81 27.93 14.16
#